data_AF-A5D3I9-F1
#
_entry.id   AF-A5D3I9-F1
#
_cell.length_a   1.000
_cell.length_b   1.000
_cell.length_c   1.000
_cell.angle_alpha   90.00
_cell.angle_beta   90.00
_cell.angle_gamma   90.00
#
_symmetry.space_group_name_H-M   'P 1'
#
loop_
_entity.id
_entity.type
_entity.pdbx_description
1 polymer ?
#
loop_
_entity_poly.entity_id
_entity_poly.type
_entity_poly.pdbx_seq_one_letter_code
_entity_poly.pdbx_strand_id
1 'polypeptide(L)'
;MKFYCETCGNEVSLEEGTLSWVDDGNSLDCFRITHKNDQNHNCDPRYVAYIHLWIVTGLSGFVKFTELLADHWEKGYTLKDVKGLKRAINQIGTYIWEKSKGKVPSRGETG
;
A
#
# COMPACT_ATOMS: atom_id res chain seq x y z
N MET A 1 -7.59 -11.76 -3.02
CA MET A 1 -7.18 -11.05 -1.79
C MET A 1 -8.04 -9.81 -1.64
N LYS A 2 -8.44 -9.48 -0.41
CA LYS A 2 -9.19 -8.26 -0.07
C LYS A 2 -8.33 -7.39 0.83
N PHE A 3 -8.50 -6.07 0.75
CA PHE A 3 -7.90 -5.13 1.70
C PHE A 3 -8.91 -4.81 2.78
N TYR A 4 -8.43 -4.59 4.01
CA TYR A 4 -9.26 -4.19 5.14
C TYR A 4 -8.68 -2.93 5.77
N CYS A 5 -9.56 -2.02 6.15
CA CYS A 5 -9.18 -0.78 6.79
C CYS A 5 -8.66 -1.07 8.19
N GLU A 6 -7.44 -0.65 8.47
CA GLU A 6 -6.80 -0.87 9.77
C GLU A 6 -7.38 0.02 10.89
N THR A 7 -8.31 0.92 10.56
CA THR A 7 -9.02 1.76 11.53
C THR A 7 -10.41 1.21 11.85
N CYS A 8 -11.24 0.93 10.85
CA CYS A 8 -12.64 0.50 11.06
C CYS A 8 -12.88 -1.00 10.86
N GLY A 9 -11.90 -1.76 10.36
CA GLY A 9 -12.01 -3.21 10.11
C GLY A 9 -12.82 -3.60 8.86
N ASN A 10 -13.47 -2.65 8.20
CA ASN A 10 -14.28 -2.90 7.00
C ASN A 10 -13.40 -3.10 5.76
N GLU A 11 -13.95 -3.76 4.74
CA GLU A 11 -13.30 -3.94 3.44
C GLU A 11 -13.02 -2.59 2.76
N VAL A 12 -11.88 -2.51 2.06
CA VAL A 12 -11.42 -1.33 1.33
C VAL A 12 -11.26 -1.69 -0.14
N SER A 13 -11.99 -0.99 -1.02
CA SER A 13 -11.78 -1.09 -2.46
C SER A 13 -10.49 -0.37 -2.91
N LEU A 14 -10.00 -0.65 -4.11
CA LEU A 14 -8.78 0.03 -4.60
C LEU A 14 -8.97 1.53 -4.80
N GLU A 15 -10.19 1.93 -5.18
CA GLU A 15 -10.61 3.30 -5.48
C GLU A 15 -10.89 4.12 -4.21
N GLU A 16 -11.17 3.44 -3.11
CA GLU A 16 -11.44 4.05 -1.80
C GLU A 16 -10.26 3.89 -0.85
N GLY A 17 -9.23 3.13 -1.20
CA GLY A 17 -8.12 2.85 -0.30
C GLY A 17 -6.90 3.75 -0.46
N THR A 18 -6.19 3.93 0.64
CA THR A 18 -4.86 4.56 0.68
C THR A 18 -3.91 3.72 1.52
N LEU A 19 -2.65 3.63 1.08
CA LEU A 19 -1.51 3.33 1.95
C LEU A 19 -0.99 4.67 2.49
N SER A 20 -0.97 4.86 3.80
CA SER A 20 -0.51 6.07 4.46
C SER A 20 0.53 5.78 5.54
N TRP A 21 1.34 6.80 5.86
CA TRP A 21 2.36 6.73 6.92
C TRP A 21 2.64 8.13 7.48
N VAL A 22 3.24 8.17 8.67
CA VAL A 22 3.78 9.39 9.26
C VAL A 22 5.20 9.58 8.76
N ASP A 23 5.48 10.78 8.26
CA ASP A 23 6.80 11.26 7.93
C ASP A 23 7.07 12.51 8.78
N ASP A 24 7.98 12.40 9.76
CA ASP A 24 8.33 13.53 10.63
C ASP A 24 9.61 14.27 10.18
N GLY A 25 10.06 14.02 8.94
CA GLY A 25 11.25 14.64 8.35
C GLY A 25 12.58 13.98 8.74
N ASN A 26 12.57 12.97 9.62
CA ASN A 26 13.73 12.12 9.89
C ASN A 26 13.38 10.65 10.13
N SER A 27 12.10 10.30 10.14
CA SER A 27 11.65 8.95 10.37
C SER A 27 10.34 8.67 9.65
N LEU A 28 10.16 7.39 9.33
CA LEU A 28 8.93 6.85 8.77
C LEU A 28 8.27 5.94 9.80
N ASP A 29 6.99 6.15 10.05
CA ASP A 29 6.25 5.47 11.11
C ASP A 29 4.80 5.18 10.72
N CYS A 30 4.16 4.28 11.47
CA CYS A 30 2.73 4.03 11.45
C CYS A 30 2.15 3.75 10.03
N PHE A 31 2.73 2.80 9.28
CA PHE A 31 2.23 2.43 7.96
C PHE A 31 0.87 1.72 8.07
N ARG A 32 -0.13 2.20 7.33
CA ARG A 32 -1.49 1.64 7.36
C ARG A 32 -2.18 1.66 6.01
N ILE A 33 -3.05 0.67 5.81
CA ILE A 33 -4.07 0.70 4.76
C ILE A 33 -5.41 1.14 5.37
N THR A 34 -5.96 2.24 4.86
CA THR A 34 -7.22 2.83 5.35
C THR A 34 -8.11 3.25 4.18
N HIS A 35 -9.38 3.54 4.46
CA HIS A 35 -10.21 4.30 3.54
C HIS A 35 -9.65 5.72 3.38
N LYS A 36 -9.75 6.27 2.17
CA LYS A 36 -9.55 7.68 1.89
C LYS A 36 -10.51 8.49 2.75
N ASN A 37 -10.06 9.65 3.22
CA ASN A 37 -10.88 10.54 4.01
C ASN A 37 -11.92 11.21 3.09
N ASP A 38 -13.08 10.59 2.93
CA ASP A 38 -14.28 11.20 2.36
C ASP A 38 -15.27 11.56 3.46
N GLN A 39 -16.34 12.28 3.12
CA GLN A 39 -17.34 12.78 4.08
C GLN A 39 -17.96 11.69 4.99
N ASN A 40 -17.73 10.39 4.70
CA ASN A 40 -18.24 9.25 5.45
C ASN A 40 -17.18 8.53 6.32
N HIS A 41 -15.89 8.80 6.16
CA HIS A 41 -14.82 8.01 6.80
C HIS A 41 -13.72 8.88 7.42
N ASN A 42 -13.93 9.37 8.64
CA ASN A 42 -12.90 10.08 9.42
C ASN A 42 -11.89 9.10 10.06
N CYS A 43 -11.22 8.30 9.23
CA CYS A 43 -10.34 7.21 9.68
C CYS A 43 -8.86 7.59 9.78
N ASP A 44 -8.51 8.87 9.54
CA ASP A 44 -7.11 9.32 9.49
C ASP A 44 -6.80 10.35 10.60
N PRO A 45 -6.12 9.93 11.68
CA PRO A 45 -5.47 10.86 12.57
C PRO A 45 -3.97 10.92 12.21
N ARG A 46 -3.56 12.00 11.53
CA ARG A 46 -2.18 12.52 11.49
C ARG A 46 -1.20 11.91 10.47
N TYR A 47 -1.63 11.19 9.44
CA TYR A 47 -0.72 10.80 8.36
C TYR A 47 -0.45 11.97 7.41
N VAL A 48 0.82 12.26 7.15
CA VAL A 48 1.23 13.39 6.28
C VAL A 48 1.64 12.95 4.87
N ALA A 49 1.81 11.64 4.65
CA ALA A 49 2.13 11.07 3.35
C ALA A 49 1.22 9.88 3.04
N TYR A 50 0.81 9.76 1.77
CA TYR A 50 -0.04 8.67 1.32
C TYR A 50 0.13 8.37 -0.18
N ILE A 51 -0.27 7.16 -0.58
CA ILE A 51 -0.43 6.72 -1.97
C ILE A 51 -1.76 5.98 -2.09
N HIS A 52 -2.55 6.28 -3.12
CA HIS A 52 -3.78 5.53 -3.36
C HIS A 52 -3.52 4.05 -3.65
N LEU A 53 -4.39 3.17 -3.15
CA LEU A 53 -4.25 1.72 -3.35
C LEU A 53 -4.24 1.33 -4.83
N TRP A 54 -5.13 1.91 -5.65
CA TRP A 54 -5.16 1.64 -7.09
C TRP A 54 -3.83 1.99 -7.82
N ILE A 55 -3.05 2.93 -7.28
CA ILE A 55 -1.71 3.28 -7.80
C ILE A 55 -0.68 2.26 -7.33
N VAL A 56 -0.54 2.08 -6.01
CA VAL A 56 0.53 1.24 -5.42
C VAL A 56 0.35 -0.25 -5.70
N THR A 57 -0.86 -0.69 -6.05
CA THR A 57 -1.13 -2.06 -6.53
C THR A 57 -0.87 -2.25 -8.03
N GLY A 58 -0.52 -1.20 -8.75
CA GLY A 58 0.10 -1.30 -10.07
C GLY A 58 1.60 -1.54 -9.95
N LEU A 59 2.19 -2.33 -10.85
CA LEU A 59 3.63 -2.67 -10.79
C LEU A 59 4.53 -1.42 -10.75
N SER A 60 4.26 -0.43 -11.60
CA SER A 60 5.01 0.84 -11.61
C SER A 60 4.84 1.63 -10.32
N GLY A 61 3.64 1.66 -9.75
CA GLY A 61 3.38 2.35 -8.48
C GLY A 61 4.08 1.66 -7.30
N PHE A 62 4.09 0.32 -7.29
CA PHE A 62 4.81 -0.46 -6.30
C PHE A 62 6.32 -0.20 -6.37
N VAL A 63 6.91 -0.21 -7.57
CA VAL A 63 8.34 0.11 -7.76
C VAL A 63 8.65 1.52 -7.27
N LYS A 64 7.83 2.52 -7.63
CA LYS A 64 8.02 3.91 -7.17
C LYS A 64 7.93 4.04 -5.66
N PHE A 65 7.04 3.29 -5.01
CA PHE A 65 6.99 3.24 -3.55
C PHE A 65 8.27 2.63 -2.95
N THR A 66 8.81 1.56 -3.54
CA THR A 66 10.07 0.98 -3.05
C THR A 66 11.28 1.90 -3.26
N GLU A 67 11.34 2.62 -4.38
CA GLU A 67 12.37 3.65 -4.62
C GLU A 67 12.27 4.76 -3.58
N LEU A 68 11.06 5.25 -3.26
CA LEU A 68 10.84 6.23 -2.21
C LEU A 68 11.42 5.75 -0.87
N LEU A 69 11.19 4.50 -0.48
CA LEU A 69 11.74 3.95 0.77
C LEU A 69 13.27 3.87 0.74
N ALA A 70 13.86 3.53 -0.41
CA ALA A 70 15.31 3.50 -0.59
C ALA A 70 15.93 4.90 -0.47
N ASP A 71 15.30 5.91 -1.04
CA ASP A 71 15.75 7.31 -0.96
C ASP A 71 15.72 7.83 0.50
N HIS A 72 14.69 7.47 1.27
CA HIS A 72 14.62 7.83 2.69
C HIS A 72 15.71 7.11 3.49
N TRP A 73 15.95 5.85 3.19
CA TRP A 73 17.05 5.09 3.80
C TRP A 73 18.42 5.73 3.52
N GLU A 74 18.70 6.12 2.28
CA GLU A 74 19.94 6.82 1.90
C GLU A 74 20.12 8.14 2.65
N LYS A 75 19.02 8.88 2.86
CA LYS A 75 19.01 10.13 3.65
C LYS A 75 19.16 9.92 5.16
N GLY A 76 19.27 8.67 5.63
CA GLY A 76 19.43 8.35 7.05
C GLY A 76 18.14 8.36 7.85
N TYR A 77 16.98 8.20 7.21
CA TYR A 77 15.71 8.13 7.93
C TYR A 77 15.65 6.89 8.82
N THR A 78 15.09 7.05 10.01
CA THR A 78 14.79 5.92 10.89
C THR A 78 13.44 5.29 10.54
N LEU A 79 13.41 3.98 10.29
CA LEU A 79 12.16 3.24 10.13
C LEU A 79 11.64 2.78 11.50
N LYS A 80 10.64 3.48 12.06
CA LYS A 80 10.07 3.19 13.40
C LYS A 80 9.02 2.09 13.37
N ASP A 81 8.27 1.95 12.27
CA ASP A 81 7.23 0.92 12.10
C ASP A 81 7.57 -0.12 11.02
N VAL A 82 8.60 -0.92 11.30
CA VAL A 82 8.99 -2.04 10.43
C VAL A 82 7.84 -3.04 10.25
N LYS A 83 7.03 -3.26 11.30
CA LYS A 83 5.95 -4.25 11.28
C LYS A 83 4.79 -3.81 10.38
N GLY A 84 4.38 -2.54 10.47
CA GLY A 84 3.38 -1.95 9.58
C GLY A 84 3.83 -1.91 8.14
N LEU A 85 5.08 -1.50 7.88
CA LEU A 85 5.61 -1.51 6.53
C LEU A 85 5.60 -2.93 5.92
N LYS A 86 6.09 -3.93 6.65
CA LYS A 86 6.08 -5.32 6.20
C LYS A 86 4.66 -5.82 5.93
N ARG A 87 3.70 -5.50 6.80
CA ARG A 87 2.29 -5.86 6.64
C ARG A 87 1.72 -5.25 5.36
N ALA A 88 1.90 -3.95 5.15
CA ALA A 88 1.41 -3.25 3.96
C ALA A 88 2.03 -3.81 2.67
N ILE A 89 3.36 -3.96 2.62
CA ILE A 89 4.07 -4.53 1.46
C ILE A 89 3.57 -5.96 1.17
N ASN A 90 3.37 -6.78 2.19
CA ASN A 90 2.89 -8.15 2.00
C ASN A 90 1.47 -8.19 1.39
N GLN A 91 0.55 -7.37 1.91
CA GLN A 91 -0.81 -7.30 1.37
C GLN A 91 -0.81 -6.82 -0.09
N ILE A 92 -0.05 -5.76 -0.40
CA ILE A 92 0.06 -5.21 -1.76
C ILE A 92 0.71 -6.21 -2.71
N GLY A 93 1.84 -6.80 -2.30
CA GLY A 93 2.56 -7.80 -3.10
C GLY A 93 1.72 -9.05 -3.36
N THR A 94 0.95 -9.51 -2.37
CA THR A 94 0.02 -10.65 -2.53
C THR A 94 -1.07 -10.30 -3.54
N TYR A 95 -1.67 -9.11 -3.45
CA TYR A 95 -2.67 -8.65 -4.42
C TYR A 95 -2.09 -8.60 -5.85
N ILE A 96 -0.89 -8.02 -6.03
CA ILE A 96 -0.21 -7.95 -7.33
C ILE A 96 0.04 -9.35 -7.89
N TRP A 97 0.54 -10.27 -7.06
CA TRP A 97 0.84 -11.65 -7.42
C TRP A 97 -0.41 -12.43 -7.85
N GLU A 98 -1.52 -12.28 -7.13
CA GLU A 98 -2.78 -12.93 -7.52
C GLU A 98 -3.31 -12.37 -8.84
N LYS A 99 -3.24 -11.05 -9.03
CA LYS A 99 -3.67 -10.38 -10.27
C LYS A 99 -2.83 -10.81 -11.48
N SER A 100 -1.53 -11.08 -11.29
CA SER A 100 -0.66 -11.53 -12.38
C SER A 100 -0.98 -12.97 -12.81
N LYS A 101 -1.40 -13.85 -11.88
CA LYS A 101 -1.85 -15.22 -12.21
C LYS A 101 -3.11 -15.25 -13.07
N GLY A 102 -4.05 -14.33 -12.83
CA GLY A 102 -5.29 -14.22 -13.62
C GLY A 102 -5.11 -13.71 -15.05
N LYS A 103 -3.90 -13.28 -15.42
CA LYS A 103 -3.56 -12.78 -16.77
C LYS A 103 -2.73 -13.75 -17.60
N VAL A 104 -2.45 -14.96 -17.11
CA VAL A 104 -1.79 -16.00 -17.91
C VAL A 104 -2.84 -16.58 -18.85
N PRO A 105 -2.73 -16.41 -20.19
CA PRO A 105 -3.57 -17.17 -21.11
C PRO A 105 -3.27 -18.64 -20.84
N SER A 106 -4.31 -19.45 -20.66
CA SER A 106 -4.16 -20.90 -20.69
C SER A 106 -3.38 -21.27 -21.94
N ARG A 107 -2.18 -21.83 -21.74
CA ARG A 107 -1.36 -22.31 -22.85
C ARG A 107 -2.00 -23.60 -23.36
N GLY A 108 -2.91 -23.45 -24.31
CA GLY A 108 -3.66 -24.47 -25.04
C GLY A 108 -4.74 -23.70 -25.80
N GLU A 109 -4.94 -23.80 -27.10
CA GLU A 109 -4.77 -24.93 -28.01
C GLU A 109 -4.39 -24.37 -29.39
N THR A 110 -3.34 -24.89 -30.03
CA THR A 110 -3.25 -24.85 -31.49
C THR A 110 -3.61 -26.24 -31.96
N GLY A 111 -4.79 -26.34 -32.59
CA GLY A 111 -5.26 -27.54 -33.28
C GLY A 111 -4.52 -27.80 -34.58
#